data_AF-A0A6A6DDZ1-F1
#
_entry.id   AF-A0A6A6DDZ1-F1
#
_cell.length_a   1.000
_cell.length_b   1.000
_cell.length_c   1.000
_cell.angle_alpha   90.00
_cell.angle_beta   90.00
_cell.angle_gamma   90.00
#
_symmetry.space_group_name_H-M   'P 1'
#
loop_
_entity.id
_entity.type
_entity.pdbx_description
1 polymer ?
#
loop_
_entity_poly.entity_id
_entity_poly.type
_entity_poly.pdbx_seq_one_letter_code
_entity_poly.pdbx_strand_id
1 'polypeptide(L)'
;YGAGWSLRRIASHLEIPYSTVQLCCRQQITPTKPHGRPPILTTPIHQRLVEHATSSHKQCLKPRREVAHKLGINVNKRTLAQAFNKKNYHHRVATKKPLLTPRHI
;
A
#
# COMPACT_ATOMS: atom_id res chain seq x y z
N TYR A 1 20.82 -32.32 -8.79
CA TYR A 1 22.12 -32.45 -9.50
C TYR A 1 22.00 -33.57 -10.52
N GLY A 2 21.65 -33.26 -11.77
CA GLY A 2 21.32 -34.25 -12.81
C GLY A 2 22.46 -34.58 -13.79
N ALA A 3 23.57 -33.83 -13.77
CA ALA A 3 24.65 -33.94 -14.76
C ALA A 3 25.99 -34.49 -14.21
N GLY A 4 26.02 -35.00 -12.97
CA GLY A 4 27.23 -35.59 -12.36
C GLY A 4 28.30 -34.59 -11.89
N TRP A 5 28.02 -33.28 -11.96
CA TRP A 5 28.98 -32.25 -11.53
C TRP A 5 28.91 -32.02 -10.01
N SER A 6 30.06 -31.96 -9.36
CA SER A 6 30.15 -31.57 -7.95
C SER A 6 29.92 -30.06 -7.80
N LEU A 7 29.36 -29.66 -6.66
CA LEU A 7 29.15 -28.25 -6.32
C LEU A 7 30.43 -27.40 -6.40
N ARG A 8 31.57 -27.97 -5.97
CA ARG A 8 32.89 -27.31 -6.07
C ARG A 8 33.29 -27.07 -7.52
N ARG A 9 33.06 -28.05 -8.40
CA ARG A 9 33.36 -27.93 -9.82
C ARG A 9 32.50 -26.87 -10.50
N ILE A 10 31.23 -26.78 -10.13
CA ILE A 10 30.32 -25.71 -10.59
C ILE A 10 30.81 -24.34 -10.09
N ALA A 11 31.18 -24.23 -8.81
CA ALA A 11 31.71 -22.99 -8.23
C ALA A 11 32.98 -22.50 -8.92
N SER A 12 33.94 -23.39 -9.17
CA SER A 12 35.17 -23.07 -9.90
C SER A 12 34.92 -22.73 -11.37
N HIS A 13 34.01 -23.45 -12.04
CA HIS A 13 33.72 -23.22 -13.45
C HIS A 13 32.95 -21.92 -13.71
N LEU A 14 32.06 -21.54 -12.79
CA LEU A 14 31.27 -20.30 -12.89
C LEU A 14 31.91 -19.11 -12.15
N GLU A 15 33.04 -19.33 -11.46
CA GLU A 15 33.72 -18.32 -10.62
C GLU A 15 32.80 -17.68 -9.56
N ILE A 16 31.88 -18.46 -9.01
CA ILE A 16 30.91 -18.04 -7.99
C ILE A 16 31.29 -18.70 -6.65
N PRO A 17 31.12 -18.02 -5.50
CA PRO A 17 31.36 -18.64 -4.20
C PRO A 17 30.59 -19.94 -3.99
N TYR A 18 31.25 -20.95 -3.41
CA TYR A 18 30.65 -22.26 -3.11
C TYR A 18 29.35 -22.13 -2.31
N SER A 19 29.29 -21.19 -1.36
CA SER A 19 28.10 -20.90 -0.55
C SER A 19 26.90 -20.48 -1.41
N THR A 20 27.11 -19.66 -2.44
CA THR A 20 26.06 -19.23 -3.37
C THR A 20 25.57 -20.40 -4.22
N VAL A 21 26.48 -21.22 -4.76
CA VAL A 21 26.09 -22.42 -5.53
C VAL A 21 25.31 -23.41 -4.65
N GLN A 22 25.77 -23.64 -3.42
CA GLN A 22 25.08 -24.47 -2.45
C GLN A 22 23.70 -23.92 -2.10
N LEU A 23 23.57 -22.59 -1.94
CA LEU A 23 22.30 -21.92 -1.68
C LEU A 23 21.34 -22.10 -2.86
N CYS A 24 21.75 -21.78 -4.08
CA CYS A 24 20.95 -21.89 -5.29
C CYS A 24 20.45 -23.31 -5.55
N CYS A 25 21.26 -24.33 -5.27
CA CYS A 25 20.85 -25.72 -5.46
C CYS A 25 19.97 -26.28 -4.35
N ARG A 26 19.96 -25.67 -3.15
CA ARG A 26 19.10 -26.08 -2.02
C ARG A 26 17.77 -25.32 -1.98
N GLN A 27 17.76 -24.08 -2.46
CA GLN A 27 16.58 -23.22 -2.45
C GLN A 27 15.70 -23.43 -3.70
N GLN A 28 14.55 -22.78 -3.71
CA GLN A 28 13.65 -22.78 -4.87
C GLN A 28 14.37 -22.23 -6.11
N ILE A 29 14.02 -22.79 -7.27
CA ILE A 29 14.57 -22.41 -8.58
C ILE A 29 14.37 -20.91 -8.85
N THR A 30 13.25 -20.35 -8.38
CA THR A 30 12.93 -18.93 -8.51
C THR A 30 13.20 -18.21 -7.20
N PRO A 31 14.08 -17.19 -7.18
CA PRO A 31 14.29 -16.38 -5.98
C PRO A 31 13.02 -15.61 -5.60
N THR A 32 12.70 -15.57 -4.32
CA THR A 32 11.58 -14.77 -3.81
C THR A 32 12.06 -13.37 -3.44
N LYS A 33 11.25 -12.36 -3.77
CA LYS A 33 11.56 -10.97 -3.41
C LYS A 33 11.40 -10.81 -1.90
N PRO A 34 12.39 -10.25 -1.17
CA PRO A 34 12.25 -9.98 0.24
C PRO A 34 11.13 -8.96 0.48
N HIS A 35 10.41 -9.13 1.58
CA HIS A 35 9.39 -8.17 1.98
C HIS A 35 10.04 -6.84 2.34
N GLY A 36 9.49 -5.75 1.79
CA GLY A 36 9.88 -4.39 2.15
C GLY A 36 9.31 -3.97 3.52
N ARG A 37 9.58 -2.71 3.89
CA ARG A 37 9.01 -2.09 5.09
C ARG A 37 7.47 -2.18 5.07
N PRO A 38 6.82 -2.57 6.19
CA PRO A 38 5.36 -2.60 6.24
C PRO A 38 4.77 -1.20 6.05
N PRO A 39 3.61 -1.08 5.37
CA PRO A 39 2.94 0.20 5.20
C PRO A 39 2.40 0.71 6.54
N ILE A 40 2.45 2.03 6.73
CA ILE A 40 1.89 2.71 7.92
C ILE A 40 0.39 2.43 8.08
N LEU A 41 -0.33 2.37 6.95
CA LEU A 41 -1.76 2.06 6.93
C LEU A 41 -1.96 0.64 6.40
N THR A 42 -2.40 -0.25 7.27
CA THR A 42 -2.74 -1.64 6.95
C THR A 42 -4.15 -1.76 6.37
N THR A 43 -4.45 -2.83 5.65
CA THR A 43 -5.78 -3.10 5.08
C THR A 43 -6.96 -2.89 6.05
N PRO A 44 -6.93 -3.36 7.32
CA PRO A 44 -8.02 -3.10 8.26
C PRO A 44 -8.17 -1.62 8.62
N ILE A 45 -7.07 -0.86 8.69
CA ILE A 45 -7.13 0.59 8.94
C ILE A 45 -7.79 1.32 7.77
N HIS A 46 -7.51 0.90 6.52
CA HIS A 46 -8.16 1.49 5.34
C HIS A 46 -9.66 1.26 5.38
N GLN A 47 -10.08 0.06 5.79
CA GLN A 47 -11.49 -0.28 5.90
C GLN A 47 -12.19 0.53 7.00
N ARG A 48 -11.59 0.62 8.20
CA ARG A 48 -12.11 1.47 9.29
C ARG A 48 -12.22 2.94 8.91
N LEU A 49 -11.26 3.47 8.14
CA LEU A 49 -11.32 4.85 7.64
C LEU A 49 -12.53 5.09 6.74
N VAL A 50 -12.80 4.16 5.82
CA VAL A 50 -13.93 4.25 4.90
C VAL A 50 -15.24 4.03 5.63
N GLU A 51 -15.35 3.00 6.45
CA GLU A 51 -16.54 2.70 7.25
C GLU A 51 -16.92 3.88 8.13
N HIS A 52 -15.94 4.47 8.82
CA HIS A 52 -16.19 5.67 9.60
C HIS A 52 -16.60 6.84 8.70
N ALA A 53 -15.92 7.08 7.57
CA ALA A 53 -16.31 8.13 6.62
C ALA A 53 -17.73 7.95 6.07
N THR A 54 -18.20 6.72 5.85
CA THR A 54 -19.52 6.39 5.28
C THR A 54 -20.61 6.17 6.31
N SER A 55 -20.28 6.15 7.61
CA SER A 55 -21.22 5.82 8.70
C SER A 55 -22.42 6.77 8.79
N SER A 56 -22.29 8.02 8.34
CA SER A 56 -23.37 9.00 8.32
C SER A 56 -23.17 10.02 7.21
N HIS A 57 -24.26 10.60 6.70
CA HIS A 57 -24.18 11.71 5.75
C HIS A 57 -23.31 12.87 6.28
N LYS A 58 -23.44 13.21 7.56
CA LYS A 58 -22.61 14.24 8.21
C LYS A 58 -21.13 13.90 8.19
N GLN A 59 -20.80 12.62 8.21
CA GLN A 59 -19.43 12.11 8.27
C GLN A 59 -18.81 12.04 6.87
N CYS A 60 -19.60 11.74 5.84
CA CYS A 60 -19.19 11.78 4.43
C CYS A 60 -18.70 13.17 4.00
N LEU A 61 -19.29 14.23 4.55
CA LEU A 61 -18.96 15.61 4.21
C LEU A 61 -17.70 16.13 4.90
N LYS A 62 -17.20 15.44 5.94
CA LYS A 62 -16.04 15.90 6.70
C LYS A 62 -14.74 15.74 5.92
N PRO A 63 -13.76 16.64 6.09
CA PRO A 63 -12.43 16.46 5.54
C PRO A 63 -11.81 15.13 5.96
N ARG A 64 -11.17 14.42 5.02
CA ARG A 64 -10.45 13.15 5.27
C ARG A 64 -9.51 13.21 6.48
N ARG A 65 -8.88 14.36 6.70
CA ARG A 65 -7.96 14.60 7.84
C ARG A 65 -8.70 14.57 9.18
N GLU A 66 -9.89 15.15 9.27
CA GLU A 66 -10.71 15.10 10.49
C GLU A 66 -11.22 13.69 10.77
N VAL A 67 -11.63 12.96 9.72
CA VAL A 67 -12.03 11.55 9.84
C VAL A 67 -10.89 10.71 10.42
N ALA A 68 -9.67 10.90 9.91
CA ALA A 68 -8.48 10.20 10.39
C ALA A 68 -8.09 10.60 11.82
N HIS A 69 -8.15 11.90 12.15
CA HIS A 69 -7.85 12.41 13.48
C HIS A 69 -8.80 11.83 14.54
N LYS A 70 -10.10 11.70 14.23
CA LYS A 70 -11.08 11.05 15.12
C LYS A 70 -10.77 9.58 15.40
N LEU A 71 -10.10 8.90 14.48
CA LEU A 71 -9.66 7.52 14.64
C LEU A 71 -8.25 7.41 15.26
N GLY A 72 -7.65 8.53 15.68
CA GLY A 72 -6.29 8.56 16.25
C GLY A 72 -5.18 8.32 15.21
N ILE A 73 -5.48 8.44 13.91
CA ILE A 73 -4.53 8.15 12.84
C ILE A 73 -3.87 9.45 12.39
N ASN A 74 -2.58 9.61 12.69
CA ASN A 74 -1.78 10.75 12.23
C ASN A 74 -0.95 10.37 11.00
N VAL A 75 -1.42 10.77 9.81
CA VAL A 75 -0.73 10.55 8.53
C VAL A 75 -0.86 11.77 7.64
N ASN A 76 0.05 11.89 6.67
CA ASN A 76 0.03 13.00 5.72
C ASN A 76 -1.21 12.94 4.80
N LYS A 77 -1.55 14.10 4.21
CA LYS A 77 -2.72 14.25 3.32
C LYS A 77 -2.68 13.31 2.11
N ARG A 78 -1.49 13.10 1.52
CA ARG A 78 -1.30 12.27 0.31
C ARG A 78 -1.56 10.80 0.62
N THR A 79 -1.07 10.31 1.75
CA THR A 79 -1.27 8.95 2.26
C THR A 79 -2.73 8.70 2.56
N LEU A 80 -3.44 9.67 3.16
CA LEU A 80 -4.90 9.57 3.33
C LEU A 80 -5.63 9.49 1.99
N ALA A 81 -5.30 10.37 1.05
CA ALA A 81 -5.94 10.37 -0.26
C ALA A 81 -5.75 9.02 -0.98
N GLN A 82 -4.54 8.45 -0.94
CA GLN A 82 -4.29 7.11 -1.48
C GLN A 82 -5.05 6.01 -0.74
N ALA A 83 -5.16 6.09 0.59
CA ALA A 83 -5.89 5.10 1.37
C ALA A 83 -7.39 5.06 1.00
N PHE A 84 -8.01 6.23 0.84
CA PHE A 84 -9.40 6.32 0.36
C PHE A 84 -9.55 5.86 -1.10
N ASN A 85 -8.62 6.23 -1.98
CA ASN A 85 -8.64 5.79 -3.38
C ASN A 85 -8.50 4.27 -3.52
N LYS A 86 -7.68 3.61 -2.69
CA LYS A 86 -7.54 2.14 -2.66
C LYS A 86 -8.84 1.41 -2.34
N LYS A 87 -9.80 2.09 -1.72
CA LYS A 87 -11.13 1.58 -1.39
C LYS A 87 -12.21 2.20 -2.28
N ASN A 88 -11.82 2.82 -3.41
CA ASN A 88 -12.71 3.49 -4.35
C ASN A 88 -13.62 4.55 -3.71
N TYR A 89 -13.18 5.15 -2.59
CA TYR A 89 -13.93 6.21 -1.91
C TYR A 89 -13.54 7.59 -2.44
N HIS A 90 -14.39 8.15 -3.29
CA HIS A 90 -14.29 9.51 -3.78
C HIS A 90 -14.99 10.47 -2.82
N HIS A 91 -14.23 11.45 -2.33
CA HIS A 91 -14.72 12.36 -1.29
C HIS A 91 -15.76 13.33 -1.87
N ARG A 92 -16.93 13.41 -1.23
CA ARG A 92 -17.95 14.40 -1.53
C ARG A 92 -17.76 15.58 -0.58
N VAL A 93 -17.10 16.62 -1.06
CA VAL A 93 -16.93 17.87 -0.30
C VAL A 93 -18.22 18.68 -0.41
N ALA A 94 -18.74 19.16 0.72
CA ALA A 94 -19.78 20.19 0.69
C ALA A 94 -19.20 21.49 0.14
N THR A 95 -19.36 21.75 -1.15
CA THR A 95 -19.00 23.03 -1.74
C THR A 95 -20.00 24.08 -1.29
N LYS A 96 -19.54 25.28 -0.92
CA LYS A 96 -20.45 26.40 -0.65
C LYS A 96 -21.24 26.72 -1.92
N LYS A 97 -22.55 26.92 -1.80
CA LYS A 97 -23.37 27.38 -2.93
C LYS A 97 -22.82 28.73 -3.41
N PRO A 98 -22.51 28.90 -4.71
CA PRO A 98 -22.11 30.20 -5.23
C PRO A 98 -23.26 31.20 -5.07
N LEU A 99 -22.92 32.47 -4.86
CA LEU A 99 -23.90 33.56 -4.85
C LEU A 99 -24.47 33.72 -6.26
N LEU A 100 -25.79 33.71 -6.40
CA LEU A 100 -26.45 33.97 -7.69
C LEU A 100 -26.31 35.45 -8.02
N THR A 101 -25.89 35.75 -9.25
CA THR A 101 -25.94 37.13 -9.80
C THR A 101 -27.31 37.37 -10.44
N PRO A 102 -27.77 38.63 -10.61
CA PRO A 102 -29.08 38.95 -11.21
C PRO A 102 -29.30 38.38 -12.62
N ARG A 103 -28.24 37.97 -13.31
CA ARG A 103 -28.31 37.28 -14.62
C ARG A 103 -28.73 35.80 -14.53
N HIS A 104 -28.74 35.24 -13.33
CA HIS A 104 -29.00 33.83 -13.04
C HIS A 104 -30.12 33.63 -12.00
N ILE A 105 -30.93 34.67 -11.77
CA ILE A 105 -32.22 34.62 -11.04
C ILE A 105 -33.31 34.49 -12.11
#